data_AF-A0ABC9XFB3-F1
#
_entry.id   AF-A0ABC9XFB3-F1
#
_cell.length_a   1.000
_cell.length_b   1.000
_cell.length_c   1.000
_cell.angle_alpha   90.00
_cell.angle_beta   90.00
_cell.angle_gamma   90.00
#
_symmetry.space_group_name_H-M   'P 1'
#
loop_
_entity.id
_entity.type
_entity.pdbx_description
1 polymer ?
#
loop_
_entity_poly.entity_id
_entity_poly.type
_entity_poly.pdbx_seq_one_letter_code
_entity_poly.pdbx_strand_id
1 'polypeptide(L)'
;MAERGLAALPLPQLRAQLREARHANALLQTEVEMFEKWYRKMEPCGPSLRLLSETHGAPPELMQTRGRYKSKSHGATDYFVGLTVEQKYELAERELTELRDEIQRMNEDSEQTLKNLEAVIEEAEVWWTDVKKAISDFEKDIISTTSSKKGNIVASEKLLRYMEEKNRQRDLLREKLRLKNYLLKGYKKKLQQQLTQKEQTGEILCEVHLQQLQVRNAQYQEKIDEKNQELLQLKLTSGKTVQVLNLYKRKLQDAMEMSMSLMKDISQRKELLEKMEREAALVEEQRAKAESVNRQLRKQLSDCSVPPVLSYVQKKMAVTDLRNSLKAWERKVAVAEVSKTGLGVQEPVCQLGAGSWWSCVCACPPAAIVGTGVLAPDPPESRVRVLMRQFHWCLAEPEAFPVYRAVIAPYPED
;
A
#
# COMPACT_ATOMS: atom_id res chain seq x y z
N MET A 1 -4.10 -9.86 73.10
CA MET A 1 -5.15 -10.44 72.22
C MET A 1 -4.67 -11.72 71.53
N ALA A 2 -3.46 -11.79 70.95
CA ALA A 2 -3.02 -12.93 70.13
C ALA A 2 -2.94 -14.31 70.83
N GLU A 3 -2.58 -14.36 72.12
CA GLU A 3 -2.31 -15.62 72.83
C GLU A 3 -3.52 -16.57 72.94
N ARG A 4 -4.76 -16.05 72.91
CA ARG A 4 -5.97 -16.89 72.99
C ARG A 4 -6.28 -17.67 71.71
N GLY A 5 -5.60 -17.39 70.59
CA GLY A 5 -5.79 -18.13 69.33
C GLY A 5 -4.94 -19.39 69.19
N LEU A 6 -3.77 -19.44 69.83
CA LEU A 6 -2.80 -20.55 69.68
C LEU A 6 -3.24 -21.84 70.39
N ALA A 7 -4.01 -21.72 71.48
CA ALA A 7 -4.44 -22.85 72.30
C ALA A 7 -5.53 -23.74 71.64
N ALA A 8 -6.10 -23.33 70.50
CA ALA A 8 -7.21 -24.02 69.83
C ALA A 8 -6.81 -24.70 68.50
N LEU A 9 -5.53 -24.66 68.10
CA LEU A 9 -5.06 -25.15 66.79
C LEU A 9 -4.59 -26.62 66.84
N PRO A 10 -4.87 -27.43 65.79
CA PRO A 10 -4.35 -28.79 65.68
C PRO A 10 -2.81 -28.86 65.64
N LEU A 11 -2.24 -29.93 66.21
CA LEU A 11 -0.79 -30.20 66.26
C LEU A 11 -0.02 -30.00 64.92
N PRO A 12 -0.54 -30.43 63.74
CA PRO A 12 0.14 -30.17 62.46
C PRO A 12 0.25 -28.67 62.12
N GLN A 13 -0.78 -27.89 62.48
CA GLN A 13 -0.85 -26.46 62.19
C GLN A 13 0.08 -25.66 63.11
N LEU A 14 0.19 -26.06 64.39
CA LEU A 14 1.21 -25.56 65.32
C LEU A 14 2.65 -25.84 64.82
N ARG A 15 2.90 -27.01 64.21
CA ARG A 15 4.21 -27.32 63.61
C ARG A 15 4.53 -26.48 62.36
N ALA A 16 3.52 -26.16 61.54
CA ALA A 16 3.70 -25.27 60.41
C ALA A 16 4.06 -23.85 60.88
N GLN A 17 3.28 -23.29 61.80
CA GLN A 17 3.55 -21.98 62.41
C GLN A 17 4.91 -21.91 63.10
N LEU A 18 5.36 -22.98 63.76
CA LEU A 18 6.70 -23.02 64.37
C LEU A 18 7.83 -23.01 63.32
N ARG A 19 7.63 -23.61 62.14
CA ARG A 19 8.60 -23.54 61.02
C ARG A 19 8.62 -22.16 60.39
N GLU A 20 7.45 -21.57 60.16
CA GLU A 20 7.30 -20.20 59.65
C GLU A 20 7.97 -19.19 60.59
N ALA A 21 7.70 -19.28 61.90
CA ALA A 21 8.32 -18.42 62.92
C ALA A 21 9.84 -18.62 62.99
N ARG A 22 10.35 -19.84 62.83
CA ARG A 22 11.81 -20.10 62.75
C ARG A 22 12.43 -19.51 61.49
N HIS A 23 11.76 -19.59 60.34
CA HIS A 23 12.24 -19.00 59.10
C HIS A 23 12.23 -17.48 59.17
N ALA A 24 11.16 -16.88 59.70
CA ALA A 24 11.07 -15.45 59.97
C ALA A 24 12.17 -14.97 60.93
N ASN A 25 12.45 -15.71 62.01
CA ASN A 25 13.56 -15.40 62.92
C ASN A 25 14.93 -15.50 62.23
N ALA A 26 15.15 -16.47 61.34
CA ALA A 26 16.39 -16.57 60.57
C ALA A 26 16.56 -15.38 59.60
N LEU A 27 15.49 -14.95 58.92
CA LEU A 27 15.51 -13.75 58.09
C LEU A 27 15.81 -12.49 58.91
N LEU A 28 15.18 -12.34 60.08
CA LEU A 28 15.48 -11.23 61.01
C LEU A 28 16.91 -11.29 61.55
N GLN A 29 17.48 -12.48 61.77
CA GLN A 29 18.90 -12.62 62.12
C GLN A 29 19.80 -12.13 60.99
N THR A 30 19.53 -12.49 59.73
CA THR A 30 20.31 -11.97 58.60
C THR A 30 20.14 -10.46 58.39
N GLU A 31 18.96 -9.90 58.66
CA GLU A 31 18.73 -8.45 58.65
C GLU A 31 19.50 -7.74 59.77
N VAL A 32 19.54 -8.32 60.98
CA VAL A 32 20.34 -7.80 62.12
C VAL A 32 21.84 -7.88 61.82
N GLU A 33 22.34 -9.00 61.29
CA GLU A 33 23.75 -9.14 60.90
C GLU A 33 24.17 -8.10 59.83
N MET A 34 23.31 -7.84 58.85
CA MET A 34 23.48 -6.78 57.85
C MET A 34 23.60 -5.40 58.53
N PHE A 35 22.68 -5.07 59.45
CA PHE A 35 22.73 -3.80 60.18
C PHE A 35 23.90 -3.70 61.14
N GLU A 36 24.32 -4.78 61.80
CA GLU A 36 25.51 -4.80 62.67
C GLU A 36 26.79 -4.57 61.87
N LYS A 37 26.96 -5.21 60.70
CA LYS A 37 28.08 -4.93 59.80
C LYS A 37 28.11 -3.47 59.40
N TRP A 38 26.96 -2.90 59.02
CA TRP A 38 26.86 -1.49 58.65
C TRP A 38 27.18 -0.56 59.83
N TYR A 39 26.65 -0.85 61.00
CA TYR A 39 26.91 -0.07 62.22
C TYR A 39 28.41 -0.06 62.55
N ARG A 40 29.09 -1.23 62.48
CA ARG A 40 30.55 -1.32 62.65
C ARG A 40 31.36 -0.61 61.54
N LYS A 41 30.80 -0.44 60.33
CA LYS A 41 31.38 0.39 59.25
C LYS A 41 31.14 1.90 59.50
N MET A 42 30.11 2.27 60.25
CA MET A 42 29.68 3.65 60.52
C MET A 42 30.21 4.24 61.83
N GLU A 43 30.59 3.42 62.82
CA GLU A 43 31.34 3.91 63.98
C GLU A 43 32.64 4.58 63.50
N PRO A 44 32.89 5.86 63.85
CA PRO A 44 34.17 6.48 63.57
C PRO A 44 35.24 5.70 64.33
N CYS A 45 36.06 4.94 63.58
CA CYS A 45 37.21 4.25 64.13
C CYS A 45 38.20 5.28 64.65
N GLY A 46 38.03 5.67 65.92
CA GLY A 46 38.98 6.50 66.65
C GLY A 46 40.35 5.83 66.64
N PRO A 47 41.46 6.59 66.64
CA PRO A 47 42.79 6.02 66.44
C PRO A 47 43.23 5.13 67.62
N SER A 48 42.89 3.84 67.56
CA SER A 48 43.52 2.78 68.35
C SER A 48 43.30 1.39 67.76
N LEU A 49 44.42 0.64 67.69
CA LEU A 49 44.47 -0.83 67.65
C LEU A 49 43.92 -1.53 66.39
N ARG A 50 44.42 -1.11 65.22
CA ARG A 50 44.86 -2.07 64.18
C ARG A 50 46.34 -1.87 63.84
N LEU A 51 47.18 -2.07 64.85
CA LEU A 51 48.59 -2.40 64.65
C LEU A 51 48.85 -3.76 65.32
N LEU A 52 48.96 -4.80 64.50
CA LEU A 52 50.00 -5.84 64.59
C LEU A 52 49.81 -6.82 63.41
N SER A 53 50.94 -7.25 62.82
CA SER A 53 51.10 -8.10 61.62
C SER A 53 50.65 -7.47 60.27
N GLU A 54 51.49 -7.35 59.24
CA GLU A 54 52.94 -7.60 59.17
C GLU A 54 53.62 -6.77 58.04
N THR A 55 54.63 -6.00 58.44
CA THR A 55 55.84 -5.53 57.73
C THR A 55 56.00 -5.70 56.19
N HIS A 56 56.09 -4.59 55.44
CA HIS A 56 57.37 -3.98 54.95
C HIS A 56 57.24 -2.94 53.80
N GLY A 57 57.82 -1.74 54.00
CA GLY A 57 58.76 -1.14 53.01
C GLY A 57 58.31 -0.07 51.99
N ALA A 58 58.29 1.22 52.39
CA ALA A 58 58.85 2.35 51.61
C ALA A 58 58.87 3.68 52.42
N PRO A 59 59.78 4.65 52.17
CA PRO A 59 59.90 5.90 52.95
C PRO A 59 58.99 7.06 52.45
N PRO A 60 58.87 8.16 53.22
CA PRO A 60 57.87 9.21 53.00
C PRO A 60 58.39 10.43 52.22
N GLU A 61 57.48 11.14 51.53
CA GLU A 61 57.66 12.55 51.18
C GLU A 61 56.55 13.43 51.75
N LEU A 62 56.95 14.66 52.09
CA LEU A 62 56.17 15.63 52.84
C LEU A 62 55.26 16.45 51.93
N MET A 63 54.02 16.71 52.35
CA MET A 63 53.52 18.08 52.24
C MET A 63 52.56 18.47 53.36
N GLN A 64 52.84 19.61 53.98
CA GLN A 64 52.03 20.20 55.04
C GLN A 64 50.94 21.08 54.42
N THR A 65 49.69 20.93 54.85
CA THR A 65 48.73 22.06 54.88
C THR A 65 47.96 22.07 56.19
N ARG A 66 48.08 23.17 56.95
CA ARG A 66 47.36 23.39 58.22
C ARG A 66 45.90 23.77 57.94
N GLY A 67 44.98 22.82 58.10
CA GLY A 67 43.53 23.08 58.10
C GLY A 67 42.99 23.27 59.53
N ARG A 68 42.72 24.52 59.93
CA ARG A 68 42.21 24.88 61.27
C ARG A 68 40.69 24.60 61.39
N TYR A 69 40.30 23.35 61.64
CA TYR A 69 38.90 23.01 61.89
C TYR A 69 38.46 23.39 63.32
N LYS A 70 37.47 24.28 63.42
CA LYS A 70 36.75 24.55 64.68
C LYS A 70 35.83 23.37 64.98
N SER A 71 36.03 22.70 66.10
CA SER A 71 35.03 21.80 66.67
C SER A 71 33.81 22.62 67.14
N LYS A 72 32.63 22.32 66.58
CA LYS A 72 31.35 22.66 67.20
C LYS A 72 30.72 21.35 67.67
N SER A 73 30.82 21.11 68.98
CA SER A 73 29.99 20.11 69.65
C SER A 73 28.53 20.61 69.63
N HIS A 74 27.67 19.96 68.84
CA HIS A 74 26.24 19.97 69.12
C HIS A 74 25.93 18.79 70.06
N GLY A 75 25.16 19.10 71.11
CA GLY A 75 24.93 18.19 72.23
C GLY A 75 23.90 17.09 71.93
N ALA A 76 23.76 16.19 72.90
CA ALA A 76 22.89 15.04 72.83
C ALA A 76 21.42 15.39 72.54
N THR A 77 20.85 14.73 71.54
CA THR A 77 19.51 14.15 71.67
C THR A 77 19.52 12.85 70.89
N ASP A 78 19.66 11.74 71.60
CA ASP A 78 19.80 10.40 71.04
C ASP A 78 18.44 9.84 70.61
N TYR A 79 17.80 10.55 69.67
CA TYR A 79 16.74 9.98 68.86
C TYR A 79 17.42 9.02 67.89
N PHE A 80 17.33 7.73 68.18
CA PHE A 80 17.58 6.67 67.20
C PHE A 80 16.61 6.85 66.04
N VAL A 81 17.03 7.64 65.05
CA VAL A 81 16.37 7.72 63.74
C VAL A 81 16.59 6.35 63.09
N GLY A 82 15.58 5.49 63.18
CA GLY A 82 15.58 4.22 62.46
C GLY A 82 15.82 4.49 60.97
N LEU A 83 16.68 3.68 60.36
CA LEU A 83 17.01 3.80 58.94
C LEU A 83 15.72 3.86 58.10
N THR A 84 15.66 4.84 57.19
CA THR A 84 14.53 4.95 56.28
C THR A 84 14.47 3.72 55.37
N VAL A 85 13.32 3.46 54.74
CA VAL A 85 13.16 2.29 53.86
C VAL A 85 14.17 2.35 52.70
N GLU A 86 14.46 3.55 52.22
CA GLU A 86 15.47 3.84 51.19
C GLU A 86 16.88 3.52 51.70
N GLN A 87 17.24 3.94 52.93
CA GLN A 87 18.55 3.62 53.52
C GLN A 87 18.74 2.13 53.78
N LYS A 88 17.67 1.42 54.19
CA LYS A 88 17.67 -0.05 54.31
C LYS A 88 17.83 -0.73 52.94
N TYR A 89 17.16 -0.20 51.91
CA TYR A 89 17.26 -0.71 50.55
C TYR A 89 18.68 -0.51 49.97
N GLU A 90 19.25 0.68 50.11
CA GLU A 90 20.64 0.97 49.72
C GLU A 90 21.64 0.03 50.43
N LEU A 91 21.43 -0.26 51.72
CA LEU A 91 22.29 -1.18 52.44
C LEU A 91 22.14 -2.62 51.94
N ALA A 92 20.90 -3.07 51.69
CA ALA A 92 20.65 -4.38 51.10
C ALA A 92 21.30 -4.51 49.71
N GLU A 93 21.25 -3.49 48.86
CA GLU A 93 21.95 -3.48 47.57
C GLU A 93 23.48 -3.52 47.72
N ARG A 94 24.05 -2.78 48.69
CA ARG A 94 25.49 -2.81 48.98
C ARG A 94 25.95 -4.18 49.46
N GLU A 95 25.27 -4.78 50.45
CA GLU A 95 25.65 -6.11 50.95
C GLU A 95 25.37 -7.20 49.90
N LEU A 96 24.35 -7.08 49.05
CA LEU A 96 24.19 -7.94 47.87
C LEU A 96 25.35 -7.82 46.88
N THR A 97 25.91 -6.62 46.71
CA THR A 97 27.08 -6.39 45.84
C THR A 97 28.35 -6.94 46.48
N GLU A 98 28.60 -6.68 47.77
CA GLU A 98 29.73 -7.24 48.52
C GLU A 98 29.73 -8.77 48.52
N LEU A 99 28.56 -9.41 48.66
CA LEU A 99 28.41 -10.87 48.56
C LEU A 99 28.63 -11.40 47.14
N ARG A 100 28.22 -10.68 46.10
CA ARG A 100 28.52 -11.05 44.70
C ARG A 100 30.02 -11.01 44.43
N ASP A 101 30.69 -9.95 44.89
CA ASP A 101 32.13 -9.82 44.75
C ASP A 101 32.88 -10.89 45.57
N GLU A 102 32.36 -11.27 46.74
CA GLU A 102 32.93 -12.36 47.55
C GLU A 102 32.77 -13.74 46.88
N ILE A 103 31.58 -14.02 46.31
CA ILE A 103 31.35 -15.23 45.51
C ILE A 103 32.28 -15.25 44.29
N GLN A 104 32.47 -14.13 43.60
CA GLN A 104 33.37 -14.05 42.46
C GLN A 104 34.83 -14.30 42.87
N ARG A 105 35.34 -13.63 43.92
CA ARG A 105 36.70 -13.88 44.44
C ARG A 105 36.90 -15.34 44.84
N MET A 106 35.94 -15.93 45.56
CA MET A 106 35.99 -17.34 45.95
C MET A 106 36.03 -18.27 44.73
N ASN A 107 35.27 -17.98 43.68
CA ASN A 107 35.32 -18.74 42.43
C ASN A 107 36.70 -18.62 41.76
N GLU A 108 37.23 -17.40 41.62
CA GLU A 108 38.55 -17.13 41.04
C GLU A 108 39.69 -17.84 41.81
N ASP A 109 39.68 -17.75 43.14
CA ASP A 109 40.62 -18.46 44.02
C ASP A 109 40.49 -19.98 43.88
N SER A 110 39.25 -20.50 43.79
CA SER A 110 39.01 -21.95 43.62
C SER A 110 39.48 -22.46 42.26
N GLU A 111 39.24 -21.70 41.18
CA GLU A 111 39.74 -22.01 39.84
C GLU A 111 41.26 -21.99 39.77
N GLN A 112 41.89 -20.98 40.37
CA GLN A 112 43.36 -20.91 40.44
C GLN A 112 43.92 -22.07 41.26
N THR A 113 43.24 -22.47 42.33
CA THR A 113 43.63 -23.64 43.13
C THR A 113 43.49 -24.94 42.33
N LEU A 114 42.39 -25.14 41.59
CA LEU A 114 42.20 -26.30 40.71
C LEU A 114 43.30 -26.39 39.64
N LYS A 115 43.55 -25.31 38.91
CA LYS A 115 44.60 -25.22 37.88
C LYS A 115 46.00 -25.53 38.44
N ASN A 116 46.28 -25.14 39.69
CA ASN A 116 47.53 -25.47 40.37
C ASN A 116 47.60 -26.97 40.73
N LEU A 117 46.51 -27.56 41.23
CA LEU A 117 46.46 -28.99 41.57
C LEU A 117 46.55 -29.88 40.33
N GLU A 118 45.87 -29.52 39.24
CA GLU A 118 45.99 -30.19 37.94
C GLU A 118 47.44 -30.20 37.45
N ALA A 119 48.12 -29.05 37.46
CA ALA A 119 49.54 -28.96 37.07
C ALA A 119 50.47 -29.81 37.96
N VAL A 120 50.18 -29.93 39.27
CA VAL A 120 50.95 -30.79 40.19
C VAL A 120 50.70 -32.28 39.91
N ILE A 121 49.47 -32.66 39.54
CA ILE A 121 49.14 -34.04 39.15
C ILE A 121 49.84 -34.39 37.83
N GLU A 122 49.75 -33.54 36.81
CA GLU A 122 50.45 -33.72 35.53
C GLU A 122 51.97 -33.85 35.73
N GLU A 123 52.58 -33.01 36.58
CA GLU A 123 53.99 -33.14 36.93
C GLU A 123 54.26 -34.51 37.60
N ALA A 124 53.49 -34.88 38.63
CA ALA A 124 53.67 -36.15 39.34
C ALA A 124 53.54 -37.38 38.41
N GLU A 125 52.62 -37.35 37.44
CA GLU A 125 52.48 -38.41 36.43
C GLU A 125 53.71 -38.51 35.52
N VAL A 126 54.21 -37.39 35.01
CA VAL A 126 55.44 -37.36 34.20
C VAL A 126 56.62 -37.93 35.00
N TRP A 127 56.84 -37.43 36.22
CA TRP A 127 57.89 -37.93 37.12
C TRP A 127 57.75 -39.43 37.40
N TRP A 128 56.53 -39.94 37.61
CA TRP A 128 56.26 -41.37 37.83
C TRP A 128 56.64 -42.23 36.60
N THR A 129 56.34 -41.75 35.38
CA THR A 129 56.77 -42.46 34.16
C THR A 129 58.28 -42.45 33.97
N ASP A 130 58.94 -41.31 34.25
CA ASP A 130 60.40 -41.19 34.15
C ASP A 130 61.12 -42.06 35.20
N VAL A 131 60.62 -42.14 36.44
CA VAL A 131 61.16 -43.02 37.48
C VAL A 131 61.01 -44.50 37.10
N LYS A 132 59.83 -44.92 36.63
CA LYS A 132 59.61 -46.30 36.13
C LYS A 132 60.58 -46.65 35.00
N LYS A 133 60.79 -45.73 34.07
CA LYS A 133 61.74 -45.90 32.97
C LYS A 133 63.18 -45.97 33.49
N ALA A 134 63.57 -45.11 34.42
CA ALA A 134 64.91 -45.11 35.01
C ALA A 134 65.21 -46.40 35.78
N ILE A 135 64.22 -47.01 36.43
CA ILE A 135 64.32 -48.34 37.06
C ILE A 135 64.56 -49.41 36.00
N SER A 136 63.72 -49.48 34.95
CA SER A 136 63.85 -50.49 33.89
C SER A 136 65.17 -50.34 33.09
N ASP A 137 65.59 -49.11 32.78
CA ASP A 137 66.90 -48.80 32.19
C ASP A 137 68.04 -49.33 33.10
N PHE A 138 67.96 -49.12 34.42
CA PHE A 138 68.99 -49.58 35.36
C PHE A 138 69.03 -51.11 35.51
N GLU A 139 67.88 -51.76 35.61
CA GLU A 139 67.76 -53.23 35.63
C GLU A 139 68.38 -53.85 34.37
N LYS A 140 68.10 -53.26 33.21
CA LYS A 140 68.65 -53.69 31.93
C LYS A 140 70.15 -53.42 31.83
N ASP A 141 70.58 -52.18 32.01
CA ASP A 141 71.96 -51.77 31.70
C ASP A 141 72.97 -52.19 32.78
N ILE A 142 72.56 -52.24 34.05
CA ILE A 142 73.43 -52.64 35.16
C ILE A 142 73.15 -54.07 35.60
N ILE A 143 71.95 -54.38 36.08
CA ILE A 143 71.69 -55.66 36.78
C ILE A 143 71.84 -56.85 35.82
N SER A 144 71.20 -56.81 34.65
CA SER A 144 71.28 -57.91 33.69
C SER A 144 72.72 -58.19 33.22
N THR A 145 73.50 -57.13 32.96
CA THR A 145 74.88 -57.27 32.44
C THR A 145 75.90 -57.66 33.52
N THR A 146 75.68 -57.28 34.78
CA THR A 146 76.63 -57.54 35.88
C THR A 146 76.35 -58.84 36.66
N SER A 147 75.24 -59.52 36.35
CA SER A 147 74.77 -60.75 37.01
C SER A 147 75.75 -61.94 37.01
N SER A 148 76.78 -61.95 36.15
CA SER A 148 77.60 -63.13 35.90
C SER A 148 78.65 -63.46 36.98
N LYS A 149 79.24 -62.47 37.68
CA LYS A 149 80.21 -62.69 38.77
C LYS A 149 80.16 -61.60 39.86
N LYS A 150 79.67 -61.97 41.04
CA LYS A 150 79.62 -61.10 42.23
C LYS A 150 81.03 -60.71 42.69
N GLY A 151 81.33 -59.42 42.76
CA GLY A 151 82.62 -58.88 43.21
C GLY A 151 83.64 -58.51 42.12
N ASN A 152 83.25 -58.49 40.84
CA ASN A 152 84.17 -58.10 39.76
C ASN A 152 84.32 -56.57 39.65
N ILE A 153 85.55 -56.05 39.60
CA ILE A 153 85.88 -54.60 39.49
C ILE A 153 85.19 -53.93 38.30
N VAL A 154 85.02 -54.69 37.20
CA VAL A 154 84.32 -54.28 35.97
C VAL A 154 82.86 -53.86 36.25
N ALA A 155 82.18 -54.46 37.24
CA ALA A 155 80.81 -54.11 37.59
C ALA A 155 80.72 -52.73 38.28
N SER A 156 81.64 -52.43 39.20
CA SER A 156 81.76 -51.11 39.84
C SER A 156 82.11 -50.01 38.84
N GLU A 157 83.03 -50.27 37.91
CA GLU A 157 83.39 -49.31 36.86
C GLU A 157 82.24 -49.05 35.87
N LYS A 158 81.42 -50.06 35.56
CA LYS A 158 80.21 -49.89 34.75
C LYS A 158 79.15 -49.05 35.47
N LEU A 159 78.95 -49.29 36.77
CA LEU A 159 78.03 -48.51 37.59
C LEU A 159 78.46 -47.04 37.68
N LEU A 160 79.75 -46.77 37.87
CA LEU A 160 80.28 -45.40 37.89
C LEU A 160 80.00 -44.65 36.58
N ARG A 161 80.37 -45.24 35.43
CA ARG A 161 80.10 -44.66 34.10
C ARG A 161 78.62 -44.42 33.83
N TYR A 162 77.73 -45.31 34.30
CA TYR A 162 76.29 -45.11 34.20
C TYR A 162 75.81 -43.90 35.01
N MET A 163 76.29 -43.75 36.25
CA MET A 163 75.95 -42.60 37.09
C MET A 163 76.49 -41.28 36.50
N GLU A 164 77.70 -41.29 35.95
CA GLU A 164 78.30 -40.13 35.26
C GLU A 164 77.48 -39.71 34.03
N GLU A 165 77.11 -40.64 33.16
CA GLU A 165 76.30 -40.33 31.96
C GLU A 165 74.87 -39.89 32.32
N LYS A 166 74.21 -40.52 33.30
CA LYS A 166 72.89 -40.07 33.77
C LYS A 166 72.95 -38.69 34.44
N ASN A 167 74.03 -38.36 35.15
CA ASN A 167 74.28 -37.00 35.66
C ASN A 167 74.42 -35.99 34.50
N ARG A 168 75.26 -36.31 33.51
CA ARG A 168 75.47 -35.48 32.32
C ARG A 168 74.17 -35.23 31.54
N GLN A 169 73.33 -36.25 31.38
CA GLN A 169 72.01 -36.14 30.75
C GLN A 169 71.06 -35.23 31.54
N ARG A 170 71.04 -35.33 32.87
CA ARG A 170 70.26 -34.46 33.76
C ARG A 170 70.68 -33.00 33.67
N ASP A 171 71.99 -32.73 33.60
CA ASP A 171 72.51 -31.36 33.47
C ASP A 171 72.18 -30.75 32.10
N LEU A 172 72.27 -31.52 31.01
CA LEU A 172 71.81 -31.10 29.67
C LEU A 172 70.31 -30.79 29.65
N LEU A 173 69.48 -31.59 30.32
CA LEU A 173 68.05 -31.33 30.44
C LEU A 173 67.78 -30.06 31.26
N ARG A 174 68.51 -29.83 32.36
CA ARG A 174 68.39 -28.61 33.18
C ARG A 174 68.62 -27.35 32.35
N GLU A 175 69.69 -27.29 31.56
CA GLU A 175 69.98 -26.13 30.73
C GLU A 175 68.96 -25.95 29.58
N LYS A 176 68.50 -27.06 28.96
CA LYS A 176 67.41 -27.02 27.97
C LYS A 176 66.12 -26.43 28.55
N LEU A 177 65.74 -26.84 29.77
CA LEU A 177 64.55 -26.32 30.46
C LEU A 177 64.73 -24.86 30.88
N ARG A 178 65.92 -24.47 31.36
CA ARG A 178 66.27 -23.09 31.72
C ARG A 178 66.10 -22.15 30.52
N LEU A 179 66.64 -22.52 29.35
CA LEU A 179 66.50 -21.74 28.11
C LEU A 179 65.04 -21.62 27.67
N LYS A 180 64.27 -22.72 27.70
CA LYS A 180 62.82 -22.68 27.42
C LYS A 180 62.06 -21.75 28.38
N ASN A 181 62.35 -21.82 29.68
CA ASN A 181 61.70 -20.99 30.70
C ASN A 181 61.99 -19.49 30.48
N TYR A 182 63.23 -19.15 30.11
CA TYR A 182 63.60 -17.78 29.73
C TYR A 182 62.82 -17.26 28.52
N LEU A 183 62.74 -18.07 27.45
CA LEU A 183 61.99 -17.72 26.23
C LEU A 183 60.49 -17.55 26.50
N LEU A 184 59.87 -18.46 27.26
CA LEU A 184 58.46 -18.41 27.63
C LEU A 184 58.16 -17.21 28.54
N LYS A 185 59.04 -16.85 29.48
CA LYS A 185 58.93 -15.61 30.27
C LYS A 185 58.98 -14.36 29.39
N GLY A 186 59.84 -14.34 28.36
CA GLY A 186 59.89 -13.27 27.37
C GLY A 186 58.60 -13.18 26.54
N TYR A 187 58.05 -14.31 26.09
CA TYR A 187 56.81 -14.37 25.33
C TYR A 187 55.59 -13.94 26.17
N LYS A 188 55.48 -14.43 27.41
CA LYS A 188 54.44 -13.98 28.38
C LYS A 188 54.46 -12.46 28.56
N LYS A 189 55.64 -11.85 28.77
CA LYS A 189 55.77 -10.39 28.89
C LYS A 189 55.30 -9.66 27.63
N LYS A 190 55.63 -10.14 26.44
CA LYS A 190 55.18 -9.55 25.17
C LYS A 190 53.65 -9.64 25.01
N LEU A 191 53.04 -10.78 25.31
CA LEU A 191 51.59 -10.95 25.28
C LEU A 191 50.89 -10.05 26.30
N GLN A 192 51.41 -9.96 27.53
CA GLN A 192 50.88 -9.04 28.54
C GLN A 192 50.98 -7.58 28.09
N GLN A 193 52.08 -7.16 27.45
CA GLN A 193 52.20 -5.82 26.88
C GLN A 193 51.24 -5.56 25.71
N GLN A 194 50.98 -6.57 24.86
CA GLN A 194 49.99 -6.45 23.79
C GLN A 194 48.56 -6.37 24.34
N LEU A 195 48.26 -7.13 25.39
CA LEU A 195 46.97 -7.10 26.08
C LEU A 195 46.74 -5.72 26.71
N THR A 196 47.67 -5.20 27.51
CA THR A 196 47.53 -3.87 28.12
C THR A 196 47.46 -2.73 27.10
N GLN A 197 48.19 -2.82 25.98
CA GLN A 197 48.02 -1.88 24.87
C GLN A 197 46.62 -1.95 24.25
N LYS A 198 46.04 -3.16 24.12
CA LYS A 198 44.69 -3.37 23.58
C LYS A 198 43.59 -2.95 24.53
N GLU A 199 43.76 -3.13 25.83
CA GLU A 199 42.86 -2.61 26.88
C GLU A 199 42.87 -1.07 26.84
N GLN A 200 44.06 -0.45 26.94
CA GLN A 200 44.24 1.01 26.94
C GLN A 200 43.77 1.71 25.65
N THR A 201 43.84 1.05 24.49
CA THR A 201 43.30 1.58 23.23
C THR A 201 41.86 1.16 22.94
N GLY A 202 41.36 0.14 23.64
CA GLY A 202 40.05 -0.46 23.41
C GLY A 202 38.94 0.17 24.24
N GLU A 203 39.13 0.33 25.55
CA GLU A 203 38.03 0.69 26.47
C GLU A 203 37.41 2.05 26.16
N ILE A 204 38.23 3.09 25.98
CA ILE A 204 37.72 4.47 25.78
C ILE A 204 37.20 4.72 24.35
N LEU A 205 37.74 4.01 23.35
CA LEU A 205 37.37 4.21 21.94
C LEU A 205 36.27 3.27 21.47
N CYS A 206 36.17 2.03 21.95
CA CYS A 206 35.09 1.12 21.51
C CYS A 206 33.74 1.52 22.09
N GLU A 207 33.64 1.80 23.39
CA GLU A 207 32.35 2.05 24.02
C GLU A 207 31.74 3.38 23.53
N VAL A 208 32.50 4.48 23.57
CA VAL A 208 32.02 5.80 23.12
C VAL A 208 31.63 5.77 21.64
N HIS A 209 32.38 5.07 20.78
CA HIS A 209 32.07 5.00 19.34
C HIS A 209 30.89 4.06 19.05
N LEU A 210 30.71 2.99 19.83
CA LEU A 210 29.53 2.12 19.78
C LEU A 210 28.27 2.86 20.24
N GLN A 211 28.33 3.56 21.37
CA GLN A 211 27.24 4.41 21.87
C GLN A 211 26.91 5.52 20.86
N GLN A 212 27.92 6.17 20.27
CA GLN A 212 27.71 7.19 19.22
C GLN A 212 27.06 6.60 17.96
N LEU A 213 27.43 5.38 17.56
CA LEU A 213 26.79 4.64 16.46
C LEU A 213 25.34 4.28 16.80
N GLN A 214 25.05 3.80 18.01
CA GLN A 214 23.71 3.49 18.48
C GLN A 214 22.81 4.74 18.50
N VAL A 215 23.28 5.85 19.06
CA VAL A 215 22.56 7.14 19.07
C VAL A 215 22.31 7.63 17.65
N ARG A 216 23.32 7.57 16.77
CA ARG A 216 23.16 8.00 15.36
C ARG A 216 22.19 7.09 14.60
N ASN A 217 22.19 5.79 14.86
CA ASN A 217 21.26 4.84 14.26
C ASN A 217 19.82 5.10 14.72
N ALA A 218 19.60 5.29 16.04
CA ALA A 218 18.30 5.69 16.59
C ALA A 218 17.77 7.00 15.98
N GLN A 219 18.62 8.02 15.83
CA GLN A 219 18.27 9.29 15.16
C GLN A 219 17.94 9.13 13.67
N TYR A 220 18.56 8.17 12.97
CA TYR A 220 18.19 7.88 11.59
C TYR A 220 16.89 7.08 11.50
N GLN A 221 16.65 6.14 12.43
CA GLN A 221 15.41 5.39 12.50
C GLN A 221 14.21 6.31 12.76
N GLU A 222 14.32 7.22 13.74
CA GLU A 222 13.31 8.24 14.02
C GLU A 222 13.00 9.09 12.78
N LYS A 223 14.02 9.57 12.06
CA LYS A 223 13.84 10.31 10.79
C LYS A 223 13.24 9.47 9.67
N ILE A 224 13.55 8.18 9.58
CA ILE A 224 12.92 7.27 8.62
C ILE A 224 11.43 7.13 8.95
N ASP A 225 11.09 7.01 10.23
CA ASP A 225 9.70 6.85 10.68
C ASP A 225 8.89 8.16 10.52
N GLU A 226 9.47 9.33 10.80
CA GLU A 226 8.91 10.64 10.44
C GLU A 226 8.61 10.73 8.94
N LYS A 227 9.57 10.39 8.07
CA LYS A 227 9.41 10.46 6.61
C LYS A 227 8.41 9.42 6.08
N ASN A 228 8.31 8.26 6.71
CA ASN A 228 7.30 7.26 6.41
C ASN A 228 5.88 7.76 6.79
N GLN A 229 5.73 8.45 7.92
CA GLN A 229 4.47 9.07 8.32
C GLN A 229 4.06 10.21 7.38
N GLU A 230 4.99 11.10 7.01
CA GLU A 230 4.77 12.14 5.99
C GLU A 230 4.32 11.52 4.66
N LEU A 231 5.02 10.48 4.19
CA LEU A 231 4.69 9.77 2.96
C LEU A 231 3.30 9.12 3.01
N LEU A 232 2.91 8.57 4.17
CA LEU A 232 1.57 8.00 4.38
C LEU A 232 0.49 9.09 4.26
N GLN A 233 0.68 10.24 4.91
CA GLN A 233 -0.25 11.36 4.85
C GLN A 233 -0.37 11.95 3.43
N LEU A 234 0.75 12.05 2.71
CA LEU A 234 0.77 12.47 1.30
C LEU A 234 0.06 11.47 0.40
N LYS A 235 0.25 10.15 0.60
CA LYS A 235 -0.49 9.10 -0.13
C LYS A 235 -2.00 9.18 0.12
N LEU A 236 -2.44 9.33 1.36
CA LEU A 236 -3.85 9.49 1.72
C LEU A 236 -4.46 10.75 1.11
N THR A 237 -3.73 11.87 1.14
CA THR A 237 -4.16 13.15 0.56
C THR A 237 -4.23 13.07 -0.96
N SER A 238 -3.22 12.49 -1.61
CA SER A 238 -3.21 12.24 -3.06
C SER A 238 -4.39 11.36 -3.49
N GLY A 239 -4.67 10.28 -2.76
CA GLY A 239 -5.82 9.41 -3.00
C GLY A 239 -7.16 10.16 -2.93
N LYS A 240 -7.35 11.01 -1.89
CA LYS A 240 -8.54 11.88 -1.76
C LYS A 240 -8.63 12.86 -2.94
N THR A 241 -7.54 13.52 -3.31
CA THR A 241 -7.50 14.46 -4.45
C THR A 241 -7.86 13.78 -5.77
N VAL A 242 -7.37 12.56 -6.01
CA VAL A 242 -7.72 11.76 -7.20
C VAL A 242 -9.20 11.36 -7.21
N GLN A 243 -9.78 10.99 -6.06
CA GLN A 243 -11.22 10.72 -5.95
C GLN A 243 -12.06 11.97 -6.28
N VAL A 244 -11.68 13.13 -5.76
CA VAL A 244 -12.36 14.41 -6.04
C VAL A 244 -12.21 14.79 -7.52
N LEU A 245 -11.02 14.65 -8.10
CA LEU A 245 -10.78 14.89 -9.53
C LEU A 245 -11.67 13.99 -10.41
N ASN A 246 -11.76 12.69 -10.10
CA ASN A 246 -12.60 11.74 -10.83
C ASN A 246 -14.10 11.98 -10.64
N LEU A 247 -14.52 12.61 -9.54
CA LEU A 247 -15.89 13.09 -9.36
C LEU A 247 -16.18 14.28 -10.28
N TYR A 248 -15.32 15.30 -10.30
CA TYR A 248 -15.50 16.46 -11.17
C TYR A 248 -15.36 16.15 -12.65
N LYS A 249 -14.46 15.23 -13.03
CA LYS A 249 -14.32 14.74 -14.41
C LYS A 249 -15.62 14.12 -14.92
N ARG A 250 -16.29 13.29 -14.11
CA ARG A 250 -17.61 12.72 -14.45
C ARG A 250 -18.66 13.81 -14.59
N LYS A 251 -18.82 14.69 -13.58
CA LYS A 251 -19.77 15.82 -13.65
C LYS A 251 -19.59 16.70 -14.89
N LEU A 252 -18.34 16.94 -15.31
CA LEU A 252 -18.03 17.69 -16.52
C LEU A 252 -18.43 16.93 -17.79
N GLN A 253 -18.15 15.62 -17.84
CA GLN A 253 -18.58 14.76 -18.95
C GLN A 253 -20.11 14.70 -19.05
N ASP A 254 -20.81 14.45 -17.94
CA ASP A 254 -22.28 14.44 -17.87
C ASP A 254 -22.87 15.78 -18.39
N ALA A 255 -22.30 16.92 -17.96
CA ALA A 255 -22.71 18.25 -18.42
C ALA A 255 -22.40 18.50 -19.91
N MET A 256 -21.30 17.95 -20.43
CA MET A 256 -20.93 18.06 -21.83
C MET A 256 -21.84 17.20 -22.72
N GLU A 257 -22.18 15.98 -22.30
CA GLU A 257 -23.14 15.10 -22.97
C GLU A 257 -24.55 15.72 -22.97
N MET A 258 -25.00 16.28 -21.84
CA MET A 258 -26.25 17.04 -21.78
C MET A 258 -26.23 18.24 -22.73
N SER A 259 -25.15 19.04 -22.75
CA SER A 259 -25.00 20.17 -23.66
C SER A 259 -25.07 19.75 -25.14
N MET A 260 -24.38 18.66 -25.51
CA MET A 260 -24.44 18.09 -26.86
C MET A 260 -25.85 17.62 -27.23
N SER A 261 -26.56 16.97 -26.30
CA SER A 261 -27.96 16.57 -26.51
C SER A 261 -28.85 17.80 -26.74
N LEU A 262 -28.73 18.85 -25.91
CA LEU A 262 -29.51 20.08 -26.04
C LEU A 262 -29.20 20.84 -27.34
N MET A 263 -27.95 20.86 -27.79
CA MET A 263 -27.60 21.47 -29.09
C MET A 263 -28.26 20.76 -30.27
N LYS A 264 -28.31 19.42 -30.26
CA LYS A 264 -29.03 18.62 -31.25
C LYS A 264 -30.55 18.84 -31.16
N ASP A 265 -31.09 18.90 -29.96
CA ASP A 265 -32.49 19.20 -29.67
C ASP A 265 -32.90 20.60 -30.15
N ILE A 266 -32.00 21.58 -30.07
CA ILE A 266 -32.18 22.94 -30.59
C ILE A 266 -32.11 22.96 -32.12
N SER A 267 -31.17 22.25 -32.75
CA SER A 267 -31.09 22.21 -34.22
C SER A 267 -32.33 21.56 -34.83
N GLN A 268 -32.78 20.42 -34.27
CA GLN A 268 -34.00 19.74 -34.69
C GLN A 268 -35.25 20.62 -34.53
N ARG A 269 -35.38 21.35 -33.40
CA ARG A 269 -36.50 22.29 -33.21
C ARG A 269 -36.46 23.47 -34.18
N LYS A 270 -35.27 23.98 -34.53
CA LYS A 270 -35.12 25.05 -35.55
C LYS A 270 -35.53 24.55 -36.94
N GLU A 271 -35.10 23.36 -37.36
CA GLU A 271 -35.50 22.75 -38.63
C GLU A 271 -37.01 22.50 -38.72
N LEU A 272 -37.65 22.11 -37.61
CA LEU A 272 -39.10 21.92 -37.54
C LEU A 272 -39.83 23.27 -37.60
N LEU A 273 -39.36 24.28 -36.88
CA LEU A 273 -39.93 25.63 -36.89
C LEU A 273 -39.88 26.24 -38.29
N GLU A 274 -38.74 26.13 -38.99
CA GLU A 274 -38.60 26.62 -40.38
C GLU A 274 -39.53 25.87 -41.36
N LYS A 275 -39.82 24.58 -41.12
CA LYS A 275 -40.85 23.84 -41.87
C LYS A 275 -42.25 24.38 -41.59
N MET A 276 -42.60 24.58 -40.32
CA MET A 276 -43.90 25.14 -39.92
C MET A 276 -44.11 26.56 -40.43
N GLU A 277 -43.08 27.41 -40.47
CA GLU A 277 -43.15 28.76 -41.05
C GLU A 277 -43.41 28.71 -42.56
N ARG A 278 -42.72 27.80 -43.28
CA ARG A 278 -42.96 27.58 -44.71
C ARG A 278 -44.38 27.05 -44.98
N GLU A 279 -44.87 26.13 -44.17
CA GLU A 279 -46.25 25.62 -44.25
C GLU A 279 -47.29 26.70 -43.92
N ALA A 280 -47.08 27.50 -42.88
CA ALA A 280 -47.97 28.60 -42.50
C ALA A 280 -48.07 29.68 -43.59
N ALA A 281 -46.94 30.02 -44.23
CA ALA A 281 -46.93 30.95 -45.36
C ALA A 281 -47.73 30.42 -46.56
N LEU A 282 -47.59 29.12 -46.89
CA LEU A 282 -48.39 28.47 -47.94
C LEU A 282 -49.89 28.43 -47.60
N VAL A 283 -50.23 28.15 -46.34
CA VAL A 283 -51.63 28.14 -45.87
C VAL A 283 -52.25 29.53 -45.93
N GLU A 284 -51.54 30.59 -45.52
CA GLU A 284 -52.04 31.97 -45.66
C GLU A 284 -52.16 32.41 -47.13
N GLU A 285 -51.26 31.98 -48.03
CA GLU A 285 -51.40 32.22 -49.47
C GLU A 285 -52.65 31.51 -50.05
N GLN A 286 -52.86 30.24 -49.69
CA GLN A 286 -54.05 29.47 -50.08
C GLN A 286 -55.33 30.09 -49.51
N ARG A 287 -55.31 30.52 -48.26
CA ARG A 287 -56.40 31.24 -47.60
C ARG A 287 -56.71 32.56 -48.31
N ALA A 288 -55.70 33.36 -48.66
CA ALA A 288 -55.90 34.62 -49.39
C ALA A 288 -56.53 34.39 -50.78
N LYS A 289 -56.11 33.34 -51.49
CA LYS A 289 -56.74 32.89 -52.75
C LYS A 289 -58.19 32.47 -52.54
N ALA A 290 -58.48 31.64 -51.53
CA ALA A 290 -59.83 31.21 -51.21
C ALA A 290 -60.75 32.38 -50.78
N GLU A 291 -60.23 33.32 -49.98
CA GLU A 291 -60.94 34.52 -49.57
C GLU A 291 -61.25 35.44 -50.76
N SER A 292 -60.34 35.63 -51.70
CA SER A 292 -60.58 36.48 -52.88
C SER A 292 -61.67 35.89 -53.79
N VAL A 293 -61.65 34.57 -54.02
CA VAL A 293 -62.73 33.84 -54.72
C VAL A 293 -64.05 33.93 -53.97
N ASN A 294 -64.06 33.74 -52.64
CA ASN A 294 -65.27 33.86 -51.82
C ASN A 294 -65.87 35.28 -51.89
N ARG A 295 -65.02 36.32 -51.82
CA ARG A 295 -65.44 37.73 -52.01
C ARG A 295 -66.02 37.95 -53.41
N GLN A 296 -65.45 37.36 -54.46
CA GLN A 296 -65.97 37.45 -55.82
C GLN A 296 -67.34 36.76 -55.96
N LEU A 297 -67.49 35.54 -55.43
CA LEU A 297 -68.77 34.81 -55.44
C LEU A 297 -69.84 35.55 -54.64
N ARG A 298 -69.50 36.15 -53.49
CA ARG A 298 -70.44 36.98 -52.71
C ARG A 298 -70.89 38.23 -53.48
N LYS A 299 -70.00 38.88 -54.24
CA LYS A 299 -70.37 39.99 -55.13
C LYS A 299 -71.31 39.51 -56.25
N GLN A 300 -70.99 38.41 -56.91
CA GLN A 300 -71.88 37.81 -57.91
C GLN A 300 -73.26 37.46 -57.33
N LEU A 301 -73.33 36.97 -56.09
CA LEU A 301 -74.58 36.72 -55.39
C LEU A 301 -75.36 38.01 -55.02
N SER A 302 -74.69 39.11 -54.66
CA SER A 302 -75.36 40.40 -54.43
C SER A 302 -75.84 41.06 -55.72
N ASP A 303 -75.08 40.90 -56.80
CA ASP A 303 -75.38 41.48 -58.12
C ASP A 303 -76.48 40.66 -58.83
N CYS A 304 -76.57 39.36 -58.56
CA CYS A 304 -77.66 38.49 -58.99
C CYS A 304 -78.96 38.73 -58.22
N SER A 305 -79.67 39.81 -58.55
CA SER A 305 -81.08 39.97 -58.17
C SER A 305 -81.96 38.94 -58.88
N VAL A 306 -82.26 37.83 -58.20
CA VAL A 306 -83.14 36.77 -58.71
C VAL A 306 -84.59 37.28 -58.73
N PRO A 307 -85.24 37.41 -59.90
CA PRO A 307 -86.63 37.86 -59.95
C PRO A 307 -87.55 36.84 -59.25
N PRO A 308 -88.60 37.28 -58.52
CA PRO A 308 -89.59 36.38 -57.96
C PRO A 308 -90.13 35.41 -59.03
N VAL A 309 -90.28 34.14 -58.68
CA VAL A 309 -90.55 33.04 -59.65
C VAL A 309 -91.69 33.37 -60.60
N LEU A 310 -92.78 33.95 -60.11
CA LEU A 310 -93.93 34.37 -60.94
C LEU A 310 -93.57 35.46 -61.96
N SER A 311 -92.73 36.43 -61.60
CA SER A 311 -92.26 37.50 -62.50
C SER A 311 -91.33 36.95 -63.58
N TYR A 312 -90.46 35.99 -63.23
CA TYR A 312 -89.65 35.27 -64.22
C TYR A 312 -90.52 34.44 -65.19
N VAL A 313 -91.51 33.69 -64.67
CA VAL A 313 -92.44 32.90 -65.49
C VAL A 313 -93.25 33.81 -66.43
N GLN A 314 -93.81 34.92 -65.93
CA GLN A 314 -94.53 35.89 -66.76
C GLN A 314 -93.66 36.50 -67.86
N LYS A 315 -92.41 36.90 -67.55
CA LYS A 315 -91.46 37.39 -68.57
C LYS A 315 -91.10 36.30 -69.59
N LYS A 316 -90.94 35.04 -69.15
CA LYS A 316 -90.66 33.91 -70.04
C LYS A 316 -91.85 33.60 -70.97
N MET A 317 -93.08 33.66 -70.44
CA MET A 317 -94.32 33.56 -71.23
C MET A 317 -94.41 34.68 -72.26
N ALA A 318 -94.21 35.94 -71.85
CA ALA A 318 -94.19 37.07 -72.78
C ALA A 318 -93.12 36.93 -73.87
N VAL A 319 -91.94 36.39 -73.54
CA VAL A 319 -90.90 36.06 -74.54
C VAL A 319 -91.35 34.95 -75.48
N THR A 320 -92.00 33.88 -74.99
CA THR A 320 -92.54 32.84 -75.89
C THR A 320 -93.67 33.36 -76.77
N ASP A 321 -94.53 34.22 -76.25
CA ASP A 321 -95.65 34.82 -76.99
C ASP A 321 -95.15 35.80 -78.05
N LEU A 322 -94.15 36.64 -77.71
CA LEU A 322 -93.42 37.46 -78.68
C LEU A 322 -92.70 36.60 -79.72
N ARG A 323 -92.10 35.47 -79.35
CA ARG A 323 -91.43 34.58 -80.31
C ARG A 323 -92.43 33.87 -81.23
N ASN A 324 -93.62 33.54 -80.72
CA ASN A 324 -94.72 32.99 -81.49
C ASN A 324 -95.36 34.02 -82.41
N SER A 325 -95.48 35.27 -81.97
CA SER A 325 -96.00 36.38 -82.77
C SER A 325 -94.98 36.84 -83.82
N LEU A 326 -93.68 36.84 -83.51
CA LEU A 326 -92.60 37.07 -84.48
C LEU A 326 -92.64 35.98 -85.56
N LYS A 327 -92.73 34.69 -85.18
CA LYS A 327 -93.00 33.58 -86.12
C LYS A 327 -94.32 33.71 -86.89
N ALA A 328 -95.33 34.37 -86.35
CA ALA A 328 -96.59 34.63 -87.04
C ALA A 328 -96.46 35.82 -88.01
N TRP A 329 -95.65 36.83 -87.69
CA TRP A 329 -95.30 37.94 -88.56
C TRP A 329 -94.35 37.50 -89.68
N GLU A 330 -93.35 36.67 -89.42
CA GLU A 330 -92.54 35.98 -90.45
C GLU A 330 -93.44 35.23 -91.45
N ARG A 331 -94.42 34.45 -90.95
CA ARG A 331 -95.42 33.78 -91.80
C ARG A 331 -96.32 34.76 -92.55
N LYS A 332 -96.73 35.88 -91.95
CA LYS A 332 -97.53 36.93 -92.62
C LYS A 332 -96.73 37.71 -93.67
N VAL A 333 -95.44 37.95 -93.44
CA VAL A 333 -94.52 38.56 -94.41
C VAL A 333 -94.33 37.61 -95.58
N ALA A 334 -94.05 36.33 -95.34
CA ALA A 334 -93.98 35.32 -96.38
C ALA A 334 -95.29 35.21 -97.20
N VAL A 335 -96.46 35.28 -96.54
CA VAL A 335 -97.76 35.30 -97.25
C VAL A 335 -97.98 36.62 -98.02
N ALA A 336 -97.56 37.77 -97.49
CA ALA A 336 -97.64 39.06 -98.16
C ALA A 336 -96.68 39.17 -99.37
N GLU A 337 -95.52 38.53 -99.29
CA GLU A 337 -94.55 38.38 -100.38
C GLU A 337 -95.08 37.42 -101.46
N VAL A 338 -95.78 36.35 -101.08
CA VAL A 338 -96.47 35.43 -102.02
C VAL A 338 -97.74 36.04 -102.63
N SER A 339 -98.40 37.00 -101.98
CA SER A 339 -99.61 37.66 -102.51
C SER A 339 -99.35 38.97 -103.27
N LYS A 340 -98.11 39.46 -103.35
CA LYS A 340 -97.73 40.60 -104.20
C LYS A 340 -97.31 40.21 -105.62
N THR A 341 -97.29 38.92 -105.93
CA THR A 341 -96.78 38.36 -107.19
C THR A 341 -97.67 37.18 -107.64
N GLY A 342 -98.63 37.42 -108.54
CA GLY A 342 -99.38 36.28 -109.10
C GLY A 342 -100.64 36.52 -109.94
N LEU A 343 -100.59 37.32 -111.01
CA LEU A 343 -101.30 36.99 -112.25
C LEU A 343 -100.40 37.36 -113.43
N GLY A 344 -99.93 36.36 -114.18
CA GLY A 344 -98.92 36.52 -115.22
C GLY A 344 -98.31 35.17 -115.58
N VAL A 345 -99.00 34.41 -116.43
CA VAL A 345 -98.63 33.05 -116.84
C VAL A 345 -97.48 33.06 -117.84
N GLN A 346 -96.49 32.18 -117.65
CA GLN A 346 -95.86 31.46 -118.77
C GLN A 346 -95.30 30.10 -118.33
N GLU A 347 -94.98 29.28 -119.32
CA GLU A 347 -95.05 27.81 -119.30
C GLU A 347 -93.70 27.11 -118.99
N PRO A 348 -93.63 25.76 -118.92
CA PRO A 348 -92.59 25.06 -118.15
C PRO A 348 -91.29 24.82 -118.93
N VAL A 349 -90.26 24.31 -118.24
CA VAL A 349 -89.50 23.13 -118.67
C VAL A 349 -88.61 22.61 -117.51
N CYS A 350 -88.36 21.30 -117.50
CA CYS A 350 -87.52 20.62 -116.52
C CYS A 350 -86.02 20.78 -116.82
N GLN A 351 -85.17 20.69 -115.79
CA GLN A 351 -84.01 19.77 -115.66
C GLN A 351 -82.76 20.36 -114.97
N LEU A 352 -82.21 19.52 -114.08
CA LEU A 352 -80.79 19.14 -113.88
C LEU A 352 -79.67 20.19 -113.87
N GLY A 353 -78.84 20.05 -112.84
CA GLY A 353 -77.48 20.58 -112.74
C GLY A 353 -77.40 21.97 -112.10
N ALA A 354 -76.25 22.44 -111.64
CA ALA A 354 -74.96 21.83 -111.31
C ALA A 354 -74.05 22.99 -110.89
N GLY A 355 -73.17 22.79 -109.90
CA GLY A 355 -72.17 23.78 -109.50
C GLY A 355 -72.74 24.97 -108.69
N SER A 356 -72.19 25.37 -107.56
CA SER A 356 -70.79 25.69 -107.23
C SER A 356 -70.35 27.09 -107.66
N TRP A 357 -70.00 27.86 -106.62
CA TRP A 357 -68.86 28.80 -106.55
C TRP A 357 -69.12 30.22 -107.08
N TRP A 358 -68.58 31.31 -106.51
CA TRP A 358 -67.62 31.59 -105.42
C TRP A 358 -67.81 33.08 -105.00
N SER A 359 -67.23 33.72 -103.97
CA SER A 359 -66.20 33.36 -102.98
C SER A 359 -66.21 34.37 -101.79
N CYS A 360 -65.17 34.29 -100.95
CA CYS A 360 -64.67 35.26 -99.95
C CYS A 360 -65.28 35.22 -98.53
N VAL A 361 -64.51 35.01 -97.44
CA VAL A 361 -63.06 34.73 -97.29
C VAL A 361 -62.83 33.88 -96.01
N CYS A 362 -61.98 32.84 -96.13
CA CYS A 362 -61.06 32.18 -95.16
C CYS A 362 -61.50 31.89 -93.69
N ALA A 363 -61.09 30.79 -93.04
CA ALA A 363 -60.10 29.76 -93.40
C ALA A 363 -60.46 28.37 -92.80
N CYS A 364 -59.92 27.30 -93.41
CA CYS A 364 -59.77 25.98 -92.79
C CYS A 364 -58.28 25.74 -92.39
N PRO A 365 -57.99 24.79 -91.48
CA PRO A 365 -56.63 24.36 -91.15
C PRO A 365 -56.04 23.46 -92.26
N PRO A 366 -54.76 23.05 -92.20
CA PRO A 366 -54.50 21.62 -91.96
C PRO A 366 -53.11 21.22 -91.37
N ALA A 367 -52.95 19.91 -91.14
CA ALA A 367 -51.73 19.08 -91.20
C ALA A 367 -50.53 19.44 -90.30
N ALA A 368 -50.16 18.66 -89.28
CA ALA A 368 -49.65 17.27 -89.27
C ALA A 368 -48.21 17.12 -89.82
N ILE A 369 -47.30 16.58 -88.98
CA ILE A 369 -46.21 15.66 -89.35
C ILE A 369 -45.68 14.92 -88.09
N VAL A 370 -45.81 13.59 -88.12
CA VAL A 370 -44.90 12.50 -87.68
C VAL A 370 -44.06 12.60 -86.39
N GLY A 371 -44.26 11.58 -85.52
CA GLY A 371 -43.18 10.89 -84.77
C GLY A 371 -42.82 11.43 -83.37
N THR A 372 -42.69 10.63 -82.31
CA THR A 372 -42.69 9.15 -82.15
C THR A 372 -43.11 8.72 -80.73
N GLY A 373 -43.65 7.48 -80.61
CA GLY A 373 -43.52 6.55 -79.46
C GLY A 373 -44.51 6.72 -78.28
N VAL A 374 -45.61 5.95 -78.12
CA VAL A 374 -45.74 4.50 -77.76
C VAL A 374 -45.31 4.18 -76.30
N LEU A 375 -46.07 3.54 -75.40
CA LEU A 375 -47.52 3.19 -75.30
C LEU A 375 -47.83 2.58 -73.90
N ALA A 376 -48.84 3.10 -73.17
CA ALA A 376 -49.75 2.36 -72.24
C ALA A 376 -49.16 1.56 -71.01
N PRO A 377 -49.96 0.95 -70.09
CA PRO A 377 -49.59 0.88 -68.65
C PRO A 377 -49.58 -0.51 -67.93
N ASP A 378 -48.91 -0.54 -66.76
CA ASP A 378 -48.98 -1.44 -65.57
C ASP A 378 -48.88 -3.00 -65.75
N PRO A 379 -48.80 -3.83 -64.68
CA PRO A 379 -47.57 -4.30 -63.98
C PRO A 379 -47.44 -5.87 -64.02
N PRO A 380 -46.71 -6.64 -63.14
CA PRO A 380 -45.81 -6.36 -62.00
C PRO A 380 -44.51 -7.24 -61.95
N GLU A 381 -43.96 -7.47 -60.73
CA GLU A 381 -43.13 -8.60 -60.25
C GLU A 381 -41.72 -8.96 -60.82
N SER A 382 -40.71 -8.72 -59.97
CA SER A 382 -39.71 -9.72 -59.51
C SER A 382 -38.45 -10.09 -60.36
N ARG A 383 -37.42 -10.55 -59.61
CA ARG A 383 -36.17 -11.25 -60.01
C ARG A 383 -35.11 -10.40 -60.75
N VAL A 384 -33.96 -10.04 -60.15
CA VAL A 384 -32.82 -10.84 -59.60
C VAL A 384 -31.67 -10.98 -60.62
N ARG A 385 -30.43 -10.76 -60.12
CA ARG A 385 -29.10 -10.98 -60.77
C ARG A 385 -28.70 -9.97 -61.86
N VAL A 386 -27.42 -9.57 -62.02
CA VAL A 386 -26.16 -9.71 -61.21
C VAL A 386 -25.11 -8.75 -61.84
N LEU A 387 -24.20 -8.06 -61.15
CA LEU A 387 -22.90 -8.55 -60.62
C LEU A 387 -22.14 -7.40 -59.92
N MET A 388 -21.44 -7.73 -58.83
CA MET A 388 -20.08 -7.25 -58.41
C MET A 388 -19.83 -5.74 -58.24
N ARG A 389 -19.14 -5.24 -57.20
CA ARG A 389 -18.36 -5.73 -56.02
C ARG A 389 -18.18 -4.48 -55.11
N GLN A 390 -17.83 -4.49 -53.82
CA GLN A 390 -17.56 -5.45 -52.74
C GLN A 390 -17.82 -4.65 -51.44
N PHE A 391 -18.65 -5.09 -50.48
CA PHE A 391 -18.31 -5.92 -49.31
C PHE A 391 -17.14 -5.40 -48.44
N HIS A 392 -17.18 -5.38 -47.11
CA HIS A 392 -18.10 -6.06 -46.16
C HIS A 392 -18.24 -5.31 -44.82
N TRP A 393 -19.40 -5.45 -44.17
CA TRP A 393 -19.56 -5.38 -42.71
C TRP A 393 -20.42 -6.58 -42.24
N CYS A 394 -20.55 -6.75 -40.93
CA CYS A 394 -21.39 -7.72 -40.19
C CYS A 394 -20.96 -9.20 -40.10
N LEU A 395 -20.53 -9.56 -38.87
CA LEU A 395 -21.11 -10.55 -37.94
C LEU A 395 -21.20 -12.05 -38.31
N ALA A 396 -20.55 -12.87 -37.47
CA ALA A 396 -21.13 -14.06 -36.84
C ALA A 396 -20.45 -14.35 -35.48
N GLU A 397 -21.21 -14.83 -34.49
CA GLU A 397 -20.77 -15.29 -33.16
C GLU A 397 -20.35 -16.79 -33.24
N PRO A 398 -20.26 -17.58 -32.14
CA PRO A 398 -19.67 -17.36 -30.80
C PRO A 398 -18.65 -18.47 -30.44
N GLU A 399 -17.67 -18.20 -29.56
CA GLU A 399 -17.12 -19.25 -28.68
C GLU A 399 -16.79 -18.70 -27.29
N ALA A 400 -17.07 -19.51 -26.27
CA ALA A 400 -16.85 -19.19 -24.87
C ALA A 400 -15.99 -20.27 -24.21
N PHE A 401 -14.88 -19.87 -23.58
CA PHE A 401 -14.28 -20.60 -22.45
C PHE A 401 -13.63 -19.60 -21.48
N PRO A 402 -13.55 -19.91 -20.16
CA PRO A 402 -13.29 -18.92 -19.13
C PRO A 402 -11.80 -18.82 -18.78
N VAL A 403 -11.31 -17.59 -18.59
CA VAL A 403 -10.03 -17.36 -17.90
C VAL A 403 -10.31 -17.11 -16.42
N TYR A 404 -9.94 -18.06 -15.58
CA TYR A 404 -9.98 -17.92 -14.13
C TYR A 404 -9.12 -16.74 -13.68
N ARG A 405 -9.75 -15.80 -12.97
CA ARG A 405 -9.04 -14.72 -12.27
C ARG A 405 -8.59 -15.26 -10.92
N ALA A 406 -7.33 -15.67 -10.81
CA ALA A 406 -6.75 -16.06 -9.52
C ALA A 406 -6.78 -14.89 -8.55
N VAL A 407 -7.52 -15.04 -7.45
CA VAL A 407 -7.55 -14.11 -6.32
C VAL A 407 -6.54 -14.61 -5.29
N ILE A 408 -5.61 -13.73 -4.90
CA ILE A 408 -4.65 -13.99 -3.83
C ILE A 408 -5.28 -13.55 -2.50
N ALA A 409 -5.34 -14.47 -1.54
CA ALA A 409 -5.64 -14.24 -0.12
C ALA A 409 -4.95 -15.33 0.74
N PRO A 410 -4.66 -15.11 2.05
CA PRO A 410 -3.43 -15.63 2.67
C PRO A 410 -3.60 -16.61 3.87
N TYR A 411 -2.46 -16.96 4.50
CA TYR A 411 -2.20 -17.72 5.75
C TYR A 411 -2.08 -19.26 5.66
N PRO A 412 -1.36 -19.93 6.60
CA PRO A 412 -0.16 -19.53 7.37
C PRO A 412 1.00 -20.56 7.30
N GLU A 413 2.19 -20.21 7.80
CA GLU A 413 3.19 -21.19 8.28
C GLU A 413 3.64 -20.79 9.70
N ASP A 414 3.53 -21.76 10.61
CA ASP A 414 4.23 -21.93 11.91
C ASP A 414 4.62 -23.42 11.97
#